data_AF-A0A661SMM1-F1
#
_entry.id   AF-A0A661SMM1-F1
#
_cell.length_a   1.000
_cell.length_b   1.000
_cell.length_c   1.000
_cell.angle_alpha   90.00
_cell.angle_beta   90.00
_cell.angle_gamma   90.00
#
_symmetry.space_group_name_H-M   'P 1'
#
loop_
_entity.id
_entity.type
_entity.pdbx_description
1 polymer ?
#
loop_
_entity_poly.entity_id
_entity_poly.type
_entity_poly.pdbx_seq_one_letter_code
_entity_poly.pdbx_strand_id
1 'polypeptide(L)'
;MTDGIAPNIPGVTEALKRMKEKINDWLFDVSYGETVICFSSLEASCDDFVSGNFIRLWGKKGKLNEETKFSRINLDKYGGAIEGYLNSFNNTLEPPLCHICGKRPATRKATESDYVKDASSSCDLCRDHVFLGTKLAKEDRLAIVESGASTEQGKDRLLNPVFGKYQVIFPGNKSEELIQNGKLLKYWDINFSRLDFSGVTVKFINGYVPVCRNEDRKDKLVLTSAKADEILEDIWPGAPKSLTHIACKAKNPAKEENKFCGMEALGVLKADVDNLGILMACGLKPEQFTLSRLATLSRQLNSYFAVYLPNFLMNLNLKIFTLCLQAAMIFFSSGRGTA
;
A
#
# COMPACT_ATOMS: atom_id res chain seq x y z
N MET A 1 -5.17 11.81 -1.57
CA MET A 1 -6.59 12.12 -1.37
C MET A 1 -7.32 11.66 -2.61
N THR A 2 -8.33 10.81 -2.47
CA THR A 2 -9.13 10.35 -3.59
C THR A 2 -10.41 11.17 -3.59
N ASP A 3 -10.54 12.10 -4.52
CA ASP A 3 -11.76 12.90 -4.65
C ASP A 3 -12.81 12.12 -5.43
N GLY A 4 -14.04 12.09 -4.90
CA GLY A 4 -15.19 11.47 -5.54
C GLY A 4 -16.26 12.51 -5.82
N ILE A 5 -16.94 12.38 -6.96
CA ILE A 5 -18.13 13.15 -7.30
C ILE A 5 -19.32 12.21 -7.19
N ALA A 6 -20.33 12.62 -6.44
CA ALA A 6 -21.55 11.86 -6.19
C ALA A 6 -22.77 12.78 -6.36
N PRO A 7 -23.94 12.24 -6.73
CA PRO A 7 -25.16 13.03 -6.80
C PRO A 7 -25.56 13.55 -5.41
N ASN A 8 -26.02 14.81 -5.34
CA ASN A 8 -26.57 15.39 -4.12
C ASN A 8 -28.05 15.00 -3.97
N ILE A 9 -28.31 13.79 -3.48
CA ILE A 9 -29.66 13.26 -3.22
C ILE A 9 -29.82 12.85 -1.75
N PRO A 10 -31.06 12.90 -1.21
CA PRO A 10 -31.33 12.40 0.13
C PRO A 10 -30.83 10.96 0.31
N GLY A 11 -30.11 10.69 1.40
CA GLY A 11 -29.54 9.37 1.70
C GLY A 11 -28.05 9.21 1.40
N VAL A 12 -27.45 10.04 0.53
CA VAL A 12 -26.00 9.97 0.24
C VAL A 12 -25.20 10.43 1.46
N THR A 13 -25.60 11.51 2.10
CA THR A 13 -24.95 12.03 3.31
C THR A 13 -25.04 11.02 4.46
N GLU A 14 -26.19 10.39 4.66
CA GLU A 14 -26.38 9.34 5.65
C GLU A 14 -25.54 8.09 5.30
N ALA A 15 -25.46 7.72 4.02
CA ALA A 15 -24.62 6.62 3.57
C ALA A 15 -23.13 6.90 3.81
N LEU A 16 -22.65 8.12 3.55
CA LEU A 16 -21.28 8.54 3.85
C LEU A 16 -20.99 8.49 5.35
N LYS A 17 -21.92 8.93 6.20
CA LYS A 17 -21.78 8.86 7.66
C LYS A 17 -21.67 7.40 8.14
N ARG A 18 -22.61 6.53 7.71
CA ARG A 18 -22.57 5.09 8.05
C ARG A 18 -21.29 4.41 7.56
N MET A 19 -20.84 4.75 6.35
CA MET A 19 -19.61 4.20 5.79
C MET A 19 -18.38 4.68 6.57
N LYS A 20 -18.31 5.97 6.93
CA LYS A 20 -17.24 6.54 7.76
C LYS A 20 -17.14 5.85 9.12
N GLU A 21 -18.28 5.63 9.77
CA GLU A 21 -18.34 4.90 11.04
C GLU A 21 -17.84 3.47 10.83
N LYS A 22 -18.46 2.68 9.94
CA LYS A 22 -18.07 1.29 9.70
C LYS A 22 -16.58 1.10 9.35
N ILE A 23 -16.03 1.97 8.50
CA ILE A 23 -14.62 1.91 8.11
C ILE A 23 -13.71 2.21 9.30
N ASN A 24 -14.00 3.27 10.05
CA ASN A 24 -13.16 3.68 11.17
C ASN A 24 -13.30 2.76 12.38
N ASP A 25 -14.46 2.15 12.60
CA ASP A 25 -14.67 1.11 13.61
C ASP A 25 -13.72 -0.07 13.33
N TRP A 26 -13.75 -0.59 12.10
CA TRP A 26 -12.84 -1.68 11.71
C TRP A 26 -11.36 -1.27 11.75
N LEU A 27 -11.02 -0.06 11.30
CA LEU A 27 -9.64 0.44 11.38
C LEU A 27 -9.18 0.60 12.84
N PHE A 28 -10.06 1.02 13.74
CA PHE A 28 -9.74 1.13 15.16
C PHE A 28 -9.48 -0.26 15.76
N ASP A 29 -10.33 -1.24 15.48
CA ASP A 29 -10.16 -2.62 15.97
C ASP A 29 -8.84 -3.24 15.50
N VAL A 30 -8.48 -3.00 14.24
CA VAL A 30 -7.28 -3.57 13.61
C VAL A 30 -6.01 -2.80 13.92
N SER A 31 -6.09 -1.48 14.05
CA SER A 31 -4.91 -0.60 14.17
C SER A 31 -4.77 0.09 15.52
N TYR A 32 -5.71 -0.09 16.45
CA TYR A 32 -5.73 0.59 17.74
C TYR A 32 -5.64 2.12 17.61
N GLY A 33 -6.29 2.66 16.57
CA GLY A 33 -6.32 4.09 16.27
C GLY A 33 -5.07 4.65 15.56
N GLU A 34 -4.08 3.81 15.20
CA GLU A 34 -2.93 4.26 14.40
C GLU A 34 -3.32 4.68 12.98
N THR A 35 -4.37 4.07 12.43
CA THR A 35 -4.88 4.36 11.09
C THR A 35 -6.34 4.81 11.17
N VAL A 36 -6.64 5.93 10.53
CA VAL A 36 -7.99 6.48 10.46
C VAL A 36 -8.19 7.11 9.09
N ILE A 37 -9.39 6.98 8.53
CA ILE A 37 -9.76 7.63 7.27
C ILE A 37 -10.74 8.77 7.58
N CYS A 38 -10.32 9.98 7.21
CA CYS A 38 -11.16 11.17 7.27
C CYS A 38 -11.99 11.29 6.00
N PHE A 39 -13.31 11.43 6.16
CA PHE A 39 -14.24 11.73 5.09
C PHE A 39 -14.84 13.11 5.33
N SER A 40 -14.89 13.88 4.26
CA SER A 40 -15.48 15.21 4.16
C SER A 40 -16.26 15.27 2.85
N SER A 41 -17.39 15.95 2.86
CA SER A 41 -18.22 16.16 1.68
C SER A 41 -18.61 17.63 1.60
N LEU A 42 -18.58 18.16 0.38
CA LEU A 42 -18.96 19.53 0.09
C LEU A 42 -20.00 19.51 -1.03
N GLU A 43 -21.12 20.19 -0.82
CA GLU A 43 -22.10 20.39 -1.88
C GLU A 43 -21.56 21.37 -2.92
N ALA A 44 -21.82 21.08 -4.19
CA ALA A 44 -21.39 21.89 -5.32
C ALA A 44 -22.51 21.98 -6.36
N SER A 45 -22.60 23.10 -7.07
CA SER A 45 -23.50 23.29 -8.21
C SER A 45 -22.73 23.20 -9.53
N CYS A 46 -23.43 23.13 -10.66
CA CYS A 46 -22.80 23.18 -11.99
C CYS A 46 -21.98 24.46 -12.19
N ASP A 47 -22.42 25.59 -11.61
CA ASP A 47 -21.77 26.89 -11.73
C ASP A 47 -20.39 26.91 -11.04
N ASP A 48 -20.17 26.07 -10.03
CA ASP A 48 -18.87 25.92 -9.37
C ASP A 48 -17.82 25.26 -10.27
N PHE A 49 -18.22 24.53 -11.32
CA PHE A 49 -17.32 23.83 -12.24
C PHE A 49 -16.99 24.63 -13.50
N VAL A 50 -17.64 25.77 -13.71
CA VAL A 50 -17.48 26.62 -14.90
C VAL A 50 -17.01 28.02 -14.52
N SER A 51 -16.68 28.83 -15.52
CA SER A 51 -16.43 30.28 -15.38
C SER A 51 -15.35 30.67 -14.35
N GLY A 52 -14.35 29.81 -14.13
CA GLY A 52 -13.26 30.07 -13.17
C GLY A 52 -13.65 29.91 -11.70
N ASN A 53 -14.88 29.47 -11.39
CA ASN A 53 -15.34 29.31 -10.00
C ASN A 53 -14.73 28.10 -9.28
N PHE A 54 -14.18 27.13 -10.03
CA PHE A 54 -13.67 25.88 -9.47
C PHE A 54 -12.55 26.08 -8.46
N ILE A 55 -11.73 27.12 -8.62
CA ILE A 55 -10.68 27.46 -7.63
C ILE A 55 -11.26 27.78 -6.24
N ARG A 56 -12.43 28.43 -6.20
CA ARG A 56 -13.12 28.76 -4.95
C ARG A 56 -13.70 27.49 -4.31
N LEU A 57 -14.32 26.61 -5.10
CA LEU A 57 -14.80 25.32 -4.63
C LEU A 57 -13.66 24.47 -4.06
N TRP A 58 -12.54 24.41 -4.79
CA TRP A 58 -11.35 23.67 -4.37
C TRP A 58 -10.75 24.21 -3.08
N GLY A 59 -10.68 25.55 -2.92
CA GLY A 59 -10.24 26.19 -1.68
C GLY A 59 -11.13 25.87 -0.49
N LYS A 60 -12.47 25.95 -0.65
CA LYS A 60 -13.43 25.56 0.39
C LYS A 60 -13.25 24.09 0.80
N LYS A 61 -13.10 23.20 -0.19
CA LYS A 61 -12.83 21.77 0.04
C LYS A 61 -11.53 21.57 0.82
N GLY A 62 -10.46 22.27 0.44
CA GLY A 62 -9.17 22.23 1.15
C GLY A 62 -9.30 22.58 2.62
N LYS A 63 -9.99 23.69 2.93
CA LYS A 63 -10.24 24.11 4.31
C LYS A 63 -11.05 23.08 5.10
N LEU A 64 -12.14 22.57 4.53
CA LEU A 64 -12.96 21.53 5.15
C LEU A 64 -12.15 20.26 5.47
N ASN A 65 -11.24 19.88 4.57
CA ASN A 65 -10.36 18.73 4.77
C ASN A 65 -9.38 18.96 5.92
N GLU A 66 -8.84 20.16 6.06
CA GLU A 66 -7.98 20.53 7.19
C GLU A 66 -8.74 20.46 8.51
N GLU A 67 -9.91 21.10 8.59
CA GLU A 67 -10.80 21.06 9.76
C GLU A 67 -11.15 19.62 10.17
N THR A 68 -11.45 18.77 9.20
CA THR A 68 -11.76 17.35 9.44
C THR A 68 -10.56 16.57 9.98
N LYS A 69 -9.32 16.90 9.55
CA LYS A 69 -8.11 16.24 10.05
C LYS A 69 -7.84 16.54 11.53
N PHE A 70 -8.21 17.74 12.01
CA PHE A 70 -8.09 18.09 13.43
C PHE A 70 -9.02 17.25 14.33
N SER A 71 -10.13 16.75 13.78
CA SER A 71 -11.11 15.89 14.46
C SER A 71 -11.08 14.44 13.97
N ARG A 72 -9.89 13.95 13.60
CA ARG A 72 -9.70 12.62 12.98
C ARG A 72 -10.24 11.47 13.83
N ILE A 73 -9.97 11.47 15.14
CA ILE A 73 -10.40 10.41 16.06
C ILE A 73 -11.56 10.95 16.89
N ASN A 74 -12.67 10.23 16.88
CA ASN A 74 -13.78 10.48 17.79
C ASN A 74 -13.36 10.03 19.20
N LEU A 75 -12.88 10.96 20.03
CA LEU A 75 -12.42 10.67 21.38
C LEU A 75 -13.53 10.20 22.32
N ASP A 76 -14.80 10.56 22.06
CA ASP A 76 -15.93 10.07 22.87
C ASP A 76 -16.17 8.58 22.64
N LYS A 77 -15.86 8.09 21.44
CA LYS A 77 -16.03 6.67 21.07
C LYS A 77 -14.78 5.84 21.31
N TYR A 78 -13.61 6.40 21.01
CA TYR A 78 -12.33 5.68 20.94
C TYR A 78 -11.33 6.10 22.01
N GLY A 79 -11.65 7.14 22.79
CA GLY A 79 -10.78 7.61 23.85
C GLY A 79 -10.74 6.63 25.01
N GLY A 80 -9.58 6.53 25.65
CA GLY A 80 -9.37 5.68 26.81
C GLY A 80 -8.60 4.40 26.50
N ALA A 81 -8.62 3.46 27.45
CA ALA A 81 -7.96 2.17 27.30
C ALA A 81 -8.76 1.26 26.38
N ILE A 82 -8.06 0.42 25.61
CA ILE A 82 -8.70 -0.56 24.72
C ILE A 82 -9.28 -1.69 25.58
N GLU A 83 -10.61 -1.78 25.59
CA GLU A 83 -11.32 -2.81 26.34
C GLU A 83 -10.95 -4.22 25.87
N GLY A 84 -10.73 -5.13 26.81
CA GLY A 84 -10.44 -6.54 26.52
C GLY A 84 -9.07 -6.81 25.89
N TYR A 85 -8.21 -5.81 25.70
CA TYR A 85 -6.89 -5.99 25.09
C TYR A 85 -6.05 -7.06 25.82
N LEU A 86 -5.90 -6.95 27.14
CA LEU A 86 -5.14 -7.94 27.93
C LEU A 86 -5.80 -9.34 27.92
N ASN A 87 -7.13 -9.40 27.78
CA ASN A 87 -7.87 -10.67 27.71
C ASN A 87 -7.74 -11.36 26.35
N SER A 88 -7.30 -10.65 25.31
CA SER A 88 -7.15 -11.17 23.95
C SER A 88 -5.87 -12.00 23.74
N PHE A 89 -4.95 -12.01 24.72
CA PHE A 89 -3.69 -12.74 24.65
C PHE A 89 -3.89 -14.23 24.87
N ASN A 90 -3.37 -15.03 23.94
CA ASN A 90 -3.27 -16.47 24.13
C ASN A 90 -1.92 -16.83 24.77
N ASN A 91 -1.92 -17.02 26.10
CA ASN A 91 -0.73 -17.36 26.88
C ASN A 91 -0.14 -18.75 26.58
N THR A 92 -0.79 -19.57 25.75
CA THR A 92 -0.19 -20.84 25.28
C THR A 92 0.79 -20.65 24.14
N LEU A 93 0.86 -19.44 23.55
CA LEU A 93 1.82 -19.10 22.50
C LEU A 93 3.02 -18.39 23.14
N GLU A 94 4.23 -18.71 22.67
CA GLU A 94 5.47 -18.10 23.15
C GLU A 94 6.20 -17.38 21.99
N PRO A 95 6.23 -16.03 21.97
CA PRO A 95 5.56 -15.11 22.87
C PRO A 95 4.06 -14.93 22.53
N PRO A 96 3.21 -14.61 23.54
CA PRO A 96 1.78 -14.39 23.33
C PRO A 96 1.48 -13.06 22.61
N LEU A 97 2.47 -12.16 22.55
CA LEU A 97 2.48 -10.94 21.76
C LEU A 97 3.09 -11.22 20.39
N CYS A 98 2.50 -10.67 19.32
CA CYS A 98 3.02 -10.79 17.96
C CYS A 98 4.46 -10.24 17.86
N HIS A 99 5.39 -11.10 17.43
CA HIS A 99 6.80 -10.76 17.27
C HIS A 99 7.04 -9.67 16.21
N ILE A 100 6.20 -9.63 15.16
CA ILE A 100 6.39 -8.73 14.01
C ILE A 100 6.03 -7.27 14.35
N CYS A 101 4.85 -7.03 14.95
CA CYS A 101 4.44 -5.66 15.27
C CYS A 101 4.72 -5.25 16.72
N GLY A 102 4.93 -6.19 17.63
CA GLY A 102 5.11 -5.93 19.06
C GLY A 102 3.93 -5.26 19.75
N LYS A 103 2.73 -5.29 19.15
CA LYS A 103 1.54 -4.54 19.62
C LYS A 103 0.26 -5.34 19.75
N ARG A 104 0.11 -6.44 19.01
CA ARG A 104 -1.15 -7.20 18.94
C ARG A 104 -0.96 -8.59 19.52
N PRO A 105 -1.99 -9.20 20.12
CA PRO A 105 -1.93 -10.60 20.53
C PRO A 105 -1.61 -11.49 19.34
N ALA A 106 -0.77 -12.50 19.55
CA ALA A 106 -0.52 -13.53 18.56
C ALA A 106 -1.72 -14.49 18.47
N THR A 107 -1.95 -15.02 17.28
CA THR A 107 -2.99 -16.04 17.06
C THR A 107 -2.34 -17.33 16.57
N ARG A 108 -2.93 -18.47 16.93
CA ARG A 108 -2.44 -19.78 16.50
C ARG A 108 -2.51 -19.92 14.97
N LYS A 109 -3.61 -19.46 14.36
CA LYS A 109 -3.84 -19.49 12.91
C LYS A 109 -2.80 -18.68 12.14
N ALA A 110 -2.43 -17.49 12.63
CA ALA A 110 -1.41 -16.68 12.00
C ALA A 110 -0.03 -17.31 12.19
N THR A 111 0.30 -17.76 13.40
CA THR A 111 1.61 -18.32 13.75
C THR A 111 1.92 -19.64 13.01
N GLU A 112 0.94 -20.52 12.85
CA GLU A 112 1.11 -21.79 12.12
C GLU A 112 1.05 -21.61 10.57
N SER A 113 0.96 -20.37 10.08
CA SER A 113 0.87 -20.09 8.65
C SER A 113 2.23 -20.15 7.96
N ASP A 114 2.25 -20.65 6.72
CA ASP A 114 3.47 -20.73 5.90
C ASP A 114 4.13 -19.37 5.58
N TYR A 115 3.42 -18.26 5.78
CA TYR A 115 3.89 -16.91 5.48
C TYR A 115 4.77 -16.30 6.57
N VAL A 116 4.75 -16.86 7.79
CA VAL A 116 5.46 -16.28 8.96
C VAL A 116 6.28 -17.34 9.69
N LYS A 117 6.85 -18.31 8.95
CA LYS A 117 7.62 -19.42 9.51
C LYS A 117 8.81 -18.98 10.35
N ASP A 118 9.42 -17.86 9.97
CA ASP A 118 10.62 -17.33 10.62
C ASP A 118 10.28 -16.48 11.86
N ALA A 119 9.00 -16.16 12.07
CA ALA A 119 8.54 -15.46 13.25
C ALA A 119 8.04 -16.47 14.29
N SER A 120 8.50 -16.33 15.53
CA SER A 120 8.06 -17.18 16.66
C SER A 120 6.55 -17.09 16.91
N SER A 121 5.97 -15.89 16.72
CA SER A 121 4.53 -15.69 16.81
C SER A 121 4.07 -14.51 15.95
N SER A 122 2.82 -14.57 15.46
CA SER A 122 2.25 -13.53 14.60
C SER A 122 0.78 -13.28 14.91
N CYS A 123 0.33 -12.05 14.68
CA CYS A 123 -1.09 -11.69 14.66
C CYS A 123 -1.64 -11.77 13.25
N ASP A 124 -2.97 -11.84 13.13
CA ASP A 124 -3.66 -11.97 11.85
C ASP A 124 -3.26 -10.87 10.84
N LEU A 125 -3.18 -9.61 11.31
CA LEU A 125 -2.84 -8.47 10.45
C LEU A 125 -1.40 -8.54 9.91
N CYS A 126 -0.42 -8.85 10.76
CA CYS A 126 0.98 -8.93 10.34
C CYS A 126 1.18 -10.07 9.34
N ARG A 127 0.57 -11.23 9.62
CA ARG A 127 0.56 -12.35 8.69
C ARG A 127 -0.07 -11.94 7.36
N ASP A 128 -1.20 -11.24 7.38
CA ASP A 128 -1.89 -10.77 6.18
C ASP A 128 -1.05 -9.76 5.37
N HIS A 129 -0.30 -8.88 6.04
CA HIS A 129 0.65 -7.99 5.35
C HIS A 129 1.78 -8.77 4.66
N VAL A 130 2.33 -9.81 5.31
CA VAL A 130 3.37 -10.66 4.69
C VAL A 130 2.80 -11.47 3.52
N PHE A 131 1.59 -12.00 3.66
CA PHE A 131 0.85 -12.64 2.57
C PHE A 131 0.66 -11.71 1.37
N LEU A 132 0.11 -10.51 1.60
CA LEU A 132 -0.14 -9.52 0.56
C LEU A 132 1.17 -9.11 -0.13
N GLY A 133 2.22 -8.80 0.64
CA GLY A 133 3.52 -8.43 0.08
C GLY A 133 4.14 -9.54 -0.77
N THR A 134 4.04 -10.78 -0.30
CA THR A 134 4.57 -11.96 -1.03
C THR A 134 3.84 -12.19 -2.34
N LYS A 135 2.51 -12.11 -2.33
CA LYS A 135 1.69 -12.35 -3.52
C LYS A 135 1.76 -11.19 -4.51
N LEU A 136 1.77 -9.94 -4.05
CA LEU A 136 1.95 -8.77 -4.92
C LEU A 136 3.27 -8.84 -5.72
N ALA A 137 4.34 -9.39 -5.15
CA ALA A 137 5.62 -9.53 -5.85
C ALA A 137 5.68 -10.69 -6.84
N LYS A 138 4.83 -11.71 -6.70
CA LYS A 138 4.88 -12.97 -7.47
C LYS A 138 3.76 -13.13 -8.48
N GLU A 139 2.63 -12.48 -8.25
CA GLU A 139 1.41 -12.63 -9.02
C GLU A 139 1.15 -11.39 -9.87
N ASP A 140 0.56 -11.60 -11.04
CA ASP A 140 0.26 -10.52 -12.00
C ASP A 140 -1.14 -9.95 -11.81
N ARG A 141 -2.01 -10.65 -11.08
CA ARG A 141 -3.45 -10.34 -11.03
C ARG A 141 -4.01 -10.43 -9.62
N LEU A 142 -4.94 -9.53 -9.32
CA LEU A 142 -5.60 -9.40 -8.02
C LEU A 142 -7.11 -9.29 -8.22
N ALA A 143 -7.87 -10.05 -7.45
CA ALA A 143 -9.33 -9.94 -7.39
C ALA A 143 -9.82 -9.57 -5.99
N ILE A 144 -10.95 -8.86 -5.96
CA ILE A 144 -11.69 -8.52 -4.75
C ILE A 144 -13.05 -9.19 -4.83
N VAL A 145 -13.40 -9.94 -3.79
CA VAL A 145 -14.68 -10.64 -3.64
C VAL A 145 -15.29 -10.31 -2.28
N GLU A 146 -16.59 -10.56 -2.09
CA GLU A 146 -17.16 -10.54 -0.73
C GLU A 146 -16.64 -11.75 0.07
N SER A 147 -16.35 -11.55 1.36
CA SER A 147 -15.74 -12.54 2.24
C SER A 147 -16.54 -13.83 2.38
N GLY A 148 -17.88 -13.75 2.43
CA GLY A 148 -18.76 -14.93 2.44
C GLY A 148 -18.82 -15.66 1.10
N ALA A 149 -18.29 -15.06 0.04
CA ALA A 149 -18.35 -15.58 -1.31
C ALA A 149 -17.07 -16.31 -1.73
N SER A 150 -15.95 -16.15 -1.01
CA SER A 150 -14.70 -16.82 -1.33
C SER A 150 -14.81 -18.33 -1.15
N THR A 151 -14.71 -19.08 -2.24
CA THR A 151 -14.63 -20.56 -2.26
C THR A 151 -13.25 -21.10 -1.89
N GLU A 152 -12.25 -20.23 -1.76
CA GLU A 152 -10.90 -20.55 -1.28
C GLU A 152 -10.95 -21.03 0.19
N GLN A 153 -11.08 -22.34 0.37
CA GLN A 153 -10.75 -23.03 1.61
C GLN A 153 -9.25 -23.28 1.61
N GLY A 154 -8.48 -22.51 2.38
CA GLY A 154 -7.03 -22.70 2.40
C GLY A 154 -6.23 -21.54 2.98
N LYS A 155 -4.91 -21.62 2.76
CA LYS A 155 -3.88 -20.72 3.30
C LYS A 155 -3.78 -19.38 2.54
N ASP A 156 -4.26 -19.26 1.31
CA ASP A 156 -4.02 -18.08 0.45
C ASP A 156 -5.15 -17.05 0.50
N ARG A 157 -5.48 -16.58 1.72
CA ARG A 157 -6.52 -15.57 1.96
C ARG A 157 -6.16 -14.68 3.15
N LEU A 158 -6.82 -13.52 3.26
CA LEU A 158 -6.72 -12.70 4.47
C LEU A 158 -7.42 -13.41 5.64
N LEU A 159 -6.76 -13.45 6.78
CA LEU A 159 -7.34 -13.84 8.06
C LEU A 159 -8.29 -12.76 8.57
N ASN A 160 -8.00 -11.49 8.30
CA ASN A 160 -8.85 -10.35 8.61
C ASN A 160 -9.29 -9.63 7.32
N PRO A 161 -10.48 -9.95 6.76
CA PRO A 161 -10.99 -9.31 5.55
C PRO A 161 -11.06 -7.78 5.69
N VAL A 162 -10.78 -7.08 4.60
CA VAL A 162 -10.80 -5.61 4.56
C VAL A 162 -12.20 -5.10 4.89
N PHE A 163 -12.30 -4.21 5.88
CA PHE A 163 -13.56 -3.71 6.45
C PHE A 163 -14.52 -4.82 6.96
N GLY A 164 -13.96 -5.99 7.31
CA GLY A 164 -14.72 -7.18 7.71
C GLY A 164 -15.61 -7.75 6.60
N LYS A 165 -15.50 -7.26 5.36
CA LYS A 165 -16.42 -7.60 4.28
C LYS A 165 -15.72 -8.09 3.03
N TYR A 166 -14.56 -7.56 2.68
CA TYR A 166 -13.93 -7.81 1.39
C TYR A 166 -12.70 -8.70 1.51
N GLN A 167 -12.64 -9.73 0.69
CA GLN A 167 -11.50 -10.64 0.60
C GLN A 167 -10.65 -10.29 -0.62
N VAL A 168 -9.33 -10.34 -0.45
CA VAL A 168 -8.35 -10.17 -1.53
C VAL A 168 -7.84 -11.54 -1.92
N ILE A 169 -7.93 -11.86 -3.21
CA ILE A 169 -7.48 -13.14 -3.77
C ILE A 169 -6.54 -12.91 -4.94
N PHE A 170 -5.61 -13.83 -5.13
CA PHE A 170 -4.67 -13.83 -6.25
C PHE A 170 -4.96 -15.07 -7.09
N PRO A 171 -5.83 -14.98 -8.11
CA PRO A 171 -6.37 -16.15 -8.79
C PRO A 171 -5.37 -16.84 -9.74
N GLY A 172 -4.18 -16.27 -9.94
CA GLY A 172 -3.24 -16.72 -10.97
C GLY A 172 -3.94 -16.83 -12.33
N ASN A 173 -3.90 -18.03 -12.92
CA ASN A 173 -4.56 -18.34 -14.20
C ASN A 173 -6.03 -18.79 -14.05
N LYS A 174 -6.56 -18.98 -12.83
CA LYS A 174 -7.90 -19.55 -12.57
C LYS A 174 -9.02 -18.50 -12.56
N SER A 175 -8.90 -17.45 -13.36
CA SER A 175 -9.80 -16.29 -13.27
C SER A 175 -11.22 -16.52 -13.79
N GLU A 176 -11.40 -17.49 -14.68
CA GLU A 176 -12.67 -17.74 -15.37
C GLU A 176 -13.76 -18.28 -14.43
N GLU A 177 -13.40 -19.13 -13.47
CA GLU A 177 -14.33 -19.72 -12.49
C GLU A 177 -14.91 -18.66 -11.53
N LEU A 178 -14.13 -17.65 -11.16
CA LEU A 178 -14.55 -16.58 -10.25
C LEU A 178 -15.49 -15.59 -10.94
N ILE A 179 -15.26 -15.34 -12.23
CA ILE A 179 -16.12 -14.49 -13.08
C ILE A 179 -17.49 -15.15 -13.25
N GLN A 180 -17.52 -16.45 -13.53
CA GLN A 180 -18.77 -17.19 -13.79
C GLN A 180 -19.72 -17.25 -12.58
N ASN A 181 -19.18 -17.22 -11.36
CA ASN A 181 -19.98 -17.31 -10.14
C ASN A 181 -20.61 -15.99 -9.68
N GLY A 182 -20.37 -14.86 -10.37
CA GLY A 182 -20.99 -13.56 -10.05
C GLY A 182 -20.55 -12.91 -8.73
N LYS A 183 -19.50 -13.45 -8.10
CA LYS A 183 -19.01 -13.05 -6.77
C LYS A 183 -17.85 -12.05 -6.81
N LEU A 184 -17.42 -11.69 -8.01
CA LEU A 184 -16.29 -10.82 -8.29
C LEU A 184 -16.71 -9.34 -8.27
N LEU A 185 -16.11 -8.56 -7.38
CA LEU A 185 -16.36 -7.11 -7.29
C LEU A 185 -15.37 -6.31 -8.15
N LYS A 186 -14.10 -6.69 -8.11
CA LYS A 186 -13.02 -6.08 -8.90
C LYS A 186 -12.00 -7.11 -9.31
N TYR A 187 -11.43 -6.91 -10.48
CA TYR A 187 -10.32 -7.70 -11.01
C TYR A 187 -9.32 -6.75 -11.65
N TRP A 188 -8.08 -6.84 -11.21
CA TRP A 188 -6.99 -5.95 -11.62
C TRP A 188 -5.81 -6.74 -12.16
N ASP A 189 -5.29 -6.26 -13.29
CA ASP A 189 -3.93 -6.56 -13.71
C ASP A 189 -2.99 -5.59 -12.97
N ILE A 190 -2.09 -6.12 -12.15
CA ILE A 190 -1.16 -5.34 -11.33
C ILE A 190 0.25 -5.33 -11.91
N ASN A 191 0.49 -6.05 -13.00
CA ASN A 191 1.80 -6.12 -13.63
C ASN A 191 2.08 -4.85 -14.45
N PHE A 192 3.22 -4.20 -14.17
CA PHE A 192 3.63 -2.99 -14.88
C PHE A 192 4.39 -3.26 -16.20
N SER A 193 4.91 -4.49 -16.38
CA SER A 193 5.72 -4.88 -17.54
C SER A 193 4.91 -5.22 -18.79
N ARG A 194 3.61 -5.48 -18.64
CA ARG A 194 2.68 -5.71 -19.75
C ARG A 194 1.86 -4.45 -19.99
N LEU A 195 2.18 -3.73 -21.06
CA LEU A 195 1.41 -2.58 -21.51
C LEU A 195 0.24 -2.99 -22.42
N ASP A 196 0.19 -4.25 -22.85
CA ASP A 196 -0.88 -4.78 -23.68
C ASP A 196 -2.17 -4.97 -22.86
N PHE A 197 -3.28 -4.50 -23.42
CA PHE A 197 -4.58 -4.59 -22.76
C PHE A 197 -5.05 -6.04 -22.69
N SER A 198 -5.04 -6.63 -21.49
CA SER A 198 -5.41 -8.02 -21.23
C SER A 198 -6.93 -8.25 -21.07
N GLY A 199 -7.77 -7.27 -21.43
CA GLY A 199 -9.23 -7.34 -21.23
C GLY A 199 -9.69 -7.01 -19.80
N VAL A 200 -8.76 -6.64 -18.91
CA VAL A 200 -9.00 -6.39 -17.48
C VAL A 200 -8.53 -4.98 -17.11
N THR A 201 -9.11 -4.40 -16.05
CA THR A 201 -8.68 -3.08 -15.56
C THR A 201 -7.25 -3.16 -15.03
N VAL A 202 -6.35 -2.33 -15.53
CA VAL A 202 -4.96 -2.25 -15.04
C VAL A 202 -4.87 -1.34 -13.83
N LYS A 203 -4.16 -1.76 -12.78
CA LYS A 203 -3.86 -0.94 -11.61
C LYS A 203 -2.42 -1.19 -11.17
N PHE A 204 -1.54 -0.25 -11.48
CA PHE A 204 -0.12 -0.29 -11.13
C PHE A 204 0.08 -0.11 -9.62
N ILE A 205 -0.05 -1.20 -8.87
CA ILE A 205 0.25 -1.28 -7.43
C ILE A 205 1.60 -1.96 -7.22
N ASN A 206 2.00 -2.83 -8.16
CA ASN A 206 3.26 -3.54 -8.05
C ASN A 206 4.42 -2.57 -8.34
N GLY A 207 5.22 -2.30 -7.32
CA GLY A 207 6.50 -1.60 -7.47
C GLY A 207 7.54 -2.53 -8.10
N TYR A 208 8.72 -1.99 -8.41
CA TYR A 208 9.84 -2.83 -8.84
C TYR A 208 10.47 -3.53 -7.62
N VAL A 209 10.24 -4.85 -7.51
CA VAL A 209 10.87 -5.73 -6.53
C VAL A 209 11.94 -6.58 -7.24
N PRO A 210 13.24 -6.40 -6.94
CA PRO A 210 14.29 -7.23 -7.52
C PRO A 210 14.16 -8.67 -7.01
N VAL A 211 14.13 -9.60 -7.96
CA VAL A 211 14.03 -11.04 -7.70
C VAL A 211 15.37 -11.76 -7.89
N CYS A 212 15.57 -12.83 -7.13
CA CYS A 212 16.68 -13.76 -7.25
C CYS A 212 16.66 -14.48 -8.61
N ARG A 213 17.80 -14.50 -9.28
CA ARG A 213 18.08 -15.24 -10.52
C ARG A 213 18.98 -16.44 -10.21
N ASN A 214 19.04 -17.41 -11.14
CA ASN A 214 19.94 -18.55 -11.03
C ASN A 214 21.42 -18.13 -10.86
N GLU A 215 21.80 -17.01 -11.47
CA GLU A 215 23.14 -16.44 -11.40
C GLU A 215 23.51 -15.93 -10.00
N ASP A 216 22.53 -15.49 -9.21
CA ASP A 216 22.78 -14.90 -7.89
C ASP A 216 23.37 -15.92 -6.89
N ARG A 217 23.12 -17.23 -7.08
CA ARG A 217 23.73 -18.30 -6.26
C ARG A 217 25.24 -18.40 -6.42
N LYS A 218 25.76 -17.97 -7.56
CA LYS A 218 27.19 -18.03 -7.90
C LYS A 218 27.85 -16.65 -7.77
N ASP A 219 27.11 -15.65 -7.28
CA ASP A 219 27.61 -14.30 -7.14
C ASP A 219 28.70 -14.27 -6.06
N LYS A 220 29.95 -13.97 -6.48
CA LYS A 220 31.11 -13.90 -5.60
C LYS A 220 30.91 -12.90 -4.45
N LEU A 221 30.08 -11.87 -4.64
CA LEU A 221 29.74 -10.90 -3.59
C LEU A 221 28.92 -11.52 -2.47
N VAL A 222 28.00 -12.43 -2.81
CA VAL A 222 27.18 -13.15 -1.83
C VAL A 222 28.04 -14.17 -1.08
N LEU A 223 28.86 -14.93 -1.82
CA LEU A 223 29.74 -15.97 -1.25
C LEU A 223 30.83 -15.42 -0.31
N THR A 224 31.17 -14.14 -0.42
CA THR A 224 32.20 -13.49 0.42
C THR A 224 31.60 -12.63 1.55
N SER A 225 30.27 -12.60 1.70
CA SER A 225 29.63 -11.95 2.83
C SER A 225 29.75 -12.79 4.10
N ALA A 226 29.79 -12.14 5.26
CA ALA A 226 29.74 -12.81 6.56
C ALA A 226 28.42 -13.55 6.80
N LYS A 227 27.37 -13.23 6.04
CA LYS A 227 26.03 -13.84 6.12
C LYS A 227 25.70 -14.69 4.88
N ALA A 228 26.71 -15.25 4.23
CA ALA A 228 26.53 -16.02 3.00
C ALA A 228 25.53 -17.17 3.18
N ASP A 229 25.63 -17.92 4.29
CA ASP A 229 24.76 -19.07 4.55
C ASP A 229 23.29 -18.67 4.65
N GLU A 230 22.96 -17.62 5.43
CA GLU A 230 21.60 -17.06 5.52
C GLU A 230 21.05 -16.67 4.15
N ILE A 231 21.88 -16.01 3.32
CA ILE A 231 21.45 -15.54 1.99
C ILE A 231 21.25 -16.71 1.03
N LEU A 232 22.13 -17.71 1.05
CA LEU A 232 22.09 -18.85 0.13
C LEU A 232 20.88 -19.75 0.37
N GLU A 233 20.46 -19.92 1.63
CA GLU A 233 19.22 -20.62 2.00
C GLU A 233 17.99 -19.94 1.37
N ASP A 234 18.01 -18.61 1.29
CA ASP A 234 16.92 -17.78 0.76
C ASP A 234 16.95 -17.56 -0.77
N ILE A 235 18.01 -18.00 -1.47
CA ILE A 235 18.08 -17.82 -2.93
C ILE A 235 17.35 -18.97 -3.64
N TRP A 236 16.11 -18.72 -4.03
CA TRP A 236 15.40 -19.47 -5.08
C TRP A 236 15.01 -18.56 -6.26
N PRO A 237 15.00 -19.06 -7.50
CA PRO A 237 14.60 -18.27 -8.66
C PRO A 237 13.19 -17.69 -8.48
N GLY A 238 13.05 -16.38 -8.67
CA GLY A 238 11.78 -15.66 -8.47
C GLY A 238 11.46 -15.28 -7.01
N ALA A 239 12.33 -15.61 -6.04
CA ALA A 239 12.24 -15.03 -4.70
C ALA A 239 12.51 -13.52 -4.73
N PRO A 240 11.81 -12.68 -3.97
CA PRO A 240 12.30 -11.33 -3.67
C PRO A 240 13.69 -11.39 -3.02
N LYS A 241 14.61 -10.50 -3.43
CA LYS A 241 15.92 -10.39 -2.77
C LYS A 241 15.76 -9.81 -1.36
N SER A 242 16.37 -10.47 -0.37
CA SER A 242 16.41 -9.94 1.01
C SER A 242 17.22 -8.65 1.09
N LEU A 243 17.00 -7.85 2.15
CA LEU A 243 17.76 -6.62 2.38
C LEU A 243 19.27 -6.91 2.53
N THR A 244 19.62 -8.03 3.17
CA THR A 244 21.00 -8.49 3.31
C THR A 244 21.61 -8.81 1.94
N HIS A 245 20.89 -9.51 1.07
CA HIS A 245 21.32 -9.76 -0.31
C HIS A 245 21.56 -8.44 -1.06
N ILE A 246 20.65 -7.48 -0.96
CA ILE A 246 20.81 -6.16 -1.60
C ILE A 246 22.04 -5.42 -1.08
N ALA A 247 22.28 -5.44 0.24
CA ALA A 247 23.46 -4.83 0.86
C ALA A 247 24.77 -5.46 0.37
N CYS A 248 24.81 -6.79 0.20
CA CYS A 248 25.97 -7.51 -0.33
C CYS A 248 26.38 -7.01 -1.73
N LYS A 249 25.38 -6.68 -2.54
CA LYS A 249 25.62 -6.16 -3.90
C LYS A 249 26.16 -4.73 -3.91
N ALA A 250 26.22 -4.00 -2.79
CA ALA A 250 26.78 -2.64 -2.77
C ALA A 250 28.31 -2.59 -2.98
N LYS A 251 29.01 -3.71 -2.76
CA LYS A 251 30.45 -3.83 -2.97
C LYS A 251 30.83 -3.82 -4.46
N ASN A 252 32.01 -3.27 -4.75
CA ASN A 252 32.62 -3.21 -6.08
C ASN A 252 33.90 -4.06 -6.13
N PRO A 253 34.28 -4.62 -7.29
CA PRO A 253 35.56 -5.33 -7.41
C PRO A 253 36.73 -4.38 -7.16
N ALA A 254 37.69 -4.82 -6.35
CA ALA A 254 38.95 -4.10 -6.15
C ALA A 254 39.94 -4.39 -7.30
N LYS A 255 41.08 -3.70 -7.30
CA LYS A 255 42.17 -3.93 -8.28
C LYS A 255 42.79 -5.33 -8.16
N GLU A 256 42.67 -5.95 -6.99
CA GLU A 256 43.13 -7.32 -6.72
C GLU A 256 42.02 -8.33 -6.99
N GLU A 257 42.37 -9.46 -7.61
CA GLU A 257 41.42 -10.50 -7.97
C GLU A 257 40.74 -11.09 -6.72
N ASN A 258 39.41 -11.27 -6.79
CA ASN A 258 38.56 -11.74 -5.68
C ASN A 258 38.56 -10.88 -4.40
N LYS A 259 39.09 -9.65 -4.45
CA LYS A 259 38.85 -8.65 -3.40
C LYS A 259 37.78 -7.67 -3.83
N PHE A 260 36.98 -7.24 -2.86
CA PHE A 260 35.91 -6.27 -3.07
C PHE A 260 36.11 -5.07 -2.15
N CYS A 261 35.82 -3.88 -2.65
CA CYS A 261 35.87 -2.63 -1.90
C CYS A 261 34.46 -2.03 -1.75
N GLY A 262 34.28 -1.24 -0.70
CA GLY A 262 32.98 -0.69 -0.31
C GLY A 262 32.39 -1.42 0.91
N MET A 263 31.24 -0.95 1.35
CA MET A 263 30.57 -1.41 2.57
C MET A 263 29.27 -2.14 2.22
N GLU A 264 29.00 -3.23 2.94
CA GLU A 264 27.69 -3.91 2.92
C GLU A 264 26.67 -3.03 3.65
N ALA A 265 26.05 -2.10 2.93
CA ALA A 265 25.09 -1.16 3.49
C ALA A 265 23.88 -1.00 2.57
N LEU A 266 22.74 -0.74 3.19
CA LEU A 266 21.51 -0.37 2.51
C LEU A 266 21.44 1.15 2.36
N GLY A 267 21.35 1.62 1.12
CA GLY A 267 20.95 2.99 0.83
C GLY A 267 19.43 3.10 0.85
N VAL A 268 18.88 3.94 1.73
CA VAL A 268 17.44 4.23 1.77
C VAL A 268 17.21 5.64 1.25
N LEU A 269 16.52 5.76 0.12
CA LEU A 269 16.11 7.04 -0.45
C LEU A 269 14.62 7.26 -0.20
N LYS A 270 14.29 8.34 0.49
CA LYS A 270 12.93 8.87 0.57
C LYS A 270 12.92 10.22 -0.13
N ALA A 271 12.16 10.32 -1.21
CA ALA A 271 11.98 11.54 -1.98
C ALA A 271 10.50 11.92 -2.00
N ASP A 272 10.23 13.22 -2.04
CA ASP A 272 8.89 13.78 -2.18
C ASP A 272 8.91 14.90 -3.22
N VAL A 273 7.75 15.23 -3.78
CA VAL A 273 7.62 16.35 -4.72
C VAL A 273 7.49 17.64 -3.95
N ASP A 274 8.50 18.51 -4.07
CA ASP A 274 8.49 19.83 -3.43
C ASP A 274 7.28 20.65 -3.88
N ASN A 275 6.63 21.28 -2.90
CA ASN A 275 5.50 22.20 -3.12
C ASN A 275 4.37 21.62 -3.98
N LEU A 276 4.15 20.30 -3.96
CA LEU A 276 3.05 19.66 -4.69
C LEU A 276 1.70 20.31 -4.37
N GLY A 277 1.53 20.72 -3.11
CA GLY A 277 0.60 21.74 -2.60
C GLY A 277 0.23 22.82 -3.59
N ILE A 278 1.20 23.71 -3.72
CA ILE A 278 1.11 24.95 -4.44
C ILE A 278 1.02 24.66 -5.94
N LEU A 279 1.71 23.64 -6.43
CA LEU A 279 1.64 23.24 -7.83
C LEU A 279 0.22 22.82 -8.24
N MET A 280 -0.45 22.03 -7.40
CA MET A 280 -1.80 21.55 -7.70
C MET A 280 -2.89 22.60 -7.46
N ALA A 281 -2.66 23.61 -6.62
CA ALA A 281 -3.63 24.67 -6.35
C ALA A 281 -3.42 25.93 -7.21
N CYS A 282 -2.18 26.27 -7.53
CA CYS A 282 -1.78 27.54 -8.15
C CYS A 282 -0.89 27.36 -9.40
N GLY A 283 -0.53 26.13 -9.77
CA GLY A 283 0.30 25.88 -10.96
C GLY A 283 -0.42 26.09 -12.29
N LEU A 284 -1.76 26.15 -12.27
CA LEU A 284 -2.57 26.54 -13.43
C LEU A 284 -3.11 27.94 -13.22
N LYS A 285 -3.20 28.72 -14.31
CA LYS A 285 -3.87 30.03 -14.28
C LYS A 285 -5.33 29.86 -13.82
N PRO A 286 -5.92 30.83 -13.09
CA PRO A 286 -7.27 30.69 -12.55
C PRO A 286 -8.33 30.29 -13.59
N GLU A 287 -8.25 30.84 -14.80
CA GLU A 287 -9.19 30.56 -15.91
C GLU A 287 -9.03 29.14 -16.47
N GLN A 288 -7.87 28.53 -16.22
CA GLN A 288 -7.50 27.18 -16.62
C GLN A 288 -7.62 26.18 -15.47
N PHE A 289 -7.96 26.64 -14.27
CA PHE A 289 -8.12 25.78 -13.10
C PHE A 289 -9.48 25.09 -13.18
N THR A 290 -9.57 24.01 -13.96
CA THR A 290 -10.78 23.20 -14.13
C THR A 290 -10.60 21.80 -13.55
N LEU A 291 -11.71 21.15 -13.19
CA LEU A 291 -11.72 19.77 -12.71
C LEU A 291 -10.98 18.81 -13.66
N SER A 292 -11.24 18.92 -14.97
CA SER A 292 -10.63 18.05 -15.98
C SER A 292 -9.11 18.22 -16.08
N ARG A 293 -8.62 19.46 -16.03
CA ARG A 293 -7.18 19.76 -16.07
C ARG A 293 -6.49 19.32 -14.79
N LEU A 294 -7.11 19.53 -13.64
CA LEU A 294 -6.60 19.03 -12.36
C LEU A 294 -6.54 17.50 -12.32
N ALA A 295 -7.59 16.82 -12.77
CA ALA A 295 -7.61 15.36 -12.88
C ALA A 295 -6.53 14.85 -13.84
N THR A 296 -6.30 15.55 -14.96
CA THR A 296 -5.24 15.21 -15.92
C THR A 296 -3.86 15.35 -15.30
N LEU A 297 -3.58 16.48 -14.63
CA LEU A 297 -2.31 16.74 -13.95
C LEU A 297 -2.06 15.70 -12.84
N SER A 298 -3.08 15.42 -12.03
CA SER A 298 -3.04 14.37 -11.01
C SER A 298 -2.69 13.01 -11.60
N ARG A 299 -3.31 12.65 -12.73
CA ARG A 299 -3.10 11.36 -13.38
C ARG A 299 -1.71 11.26 -14.00
N GLN A 300 -1.22 12.32 -14.65
CA GLN A 300 0.15 12.38 -15.19
C GLN A 300 1.20 12.23 -14.10
N LEU A 301 1.03 12.94 -12.97
CA LEU A 301 1.94 12.81 -11.84
C LEU A 301 1.92 11.40 -11.26
N ASN A 302 0.74 10.81 -11.07
CA ASN A 302 0.63 9.42 -10.62
C ASN A 302 1.29 8.45 -11.62
N SER A 303 1.11 8.64 -12.93
CA SER A 303 1.75 7.80 -13.95
C SER A 303 3.27 7.91 -13.94
N TYR A 304 3.84 9.07 -13.59
CA TYR A 304 5.29 9.21 -13.43
C TYR A 304 5.82 8.23 -12.36
N PHE A 305 5.20 8.23 -11.17
CA PHE A 305 5.64 7.37 -10.07
C PHE A 305 5.22 5.91 -10.24
N ALA A 306 4.01 5.64 -10.73
CA ALA A 306 3.47 4.29 -10.80
C ALA A 306 3.89 3.52 -12.06
N VAL A 307 4.33 4.19 -13.13
CA VAL A 307 4.66 3.57 -14.42
C VAL A 307 6.07 3.92 -14.88
N TYR A 308 6.36 5.21 -15.06
CA TYR A 308 7.63 5.64 -15.65
C TYR A 308 8.82 5.28 -14.76
N LEU A 309 8.78 5.63 -13.48
CA LEU A 309 9.90 5.41 -12.55
C LEU A 309 10.22 3.92 -12.33
N PRO A 310 9.26 3.02 -12.09
CA PRO A 310 9.52 1.57 -12.03
C PRO A 310 10.15 1.04 -13.31
N ASN A 311 9.62 1.44 -14.48
CA ASN A 311 10.15 1.01 -15.77
C ASN A 311 11.58 1.54 -16.03
N PHE A 312 11.84 2.80 -15.65
CA PHE A 312 13.16 3.40 -15.74
C PHE A 312 14.20 2.66 -14.88
N LEU A 313 13.84 2.36 -13.62
CA LEU A 313 14.71 1.62 -12.69
C LEU A 313 14.98 0.19 -13.18
N MET A 314 13.98 -0.48 -13.75
CA MET A 314 14.13 -1.82 -14.32
C MET A 314 15.15 -1.84 -15.47
N ASN A 315 15.10 -0.85 -16.36
CA ASN A 315 15.97 -0.79 -17.54
C ASN A 315 17.42 -0.39 -17.22
N LEU A 316 17.64 0.36 -16.15
CA LEU A 316 18.98 0.80 -15.77
C LEU A 316 19.84 -0.30 -15.12
N ASN A 317 19.28 -1.49 -14.87
CA ASN A 317 19.95 -2.60 -14.19
C ASN A 317 20.63 -2.17 -12.87
N LEU A 318 20.12 -1.10 -12.26
CA LEU A 318 20.62 -0.56 -11.00
C LEU A 318 20.20 -1.50 -9.87
N LYS A 319 21.07 -1.65 -8.88
CA LYS A 319 20.88 -2.47 -7.68
C LYS A 319 19.90 -1.80 -6.69
N ILE A 320 18.75 -1.33 -7.18
CA ILE A 320 17.79 -0.52 -6.44
C ILE A 320 16.52 -1.34 -6.20
N PHE A 321 16.07 -1.34 -4.94
CA PHE A 321 14.80 -1.92 -4.51
C PHE A 321 13.79 -0.80 -4.33
N THR A 322 12.56 -0.96 -4.84
CA THR A 322 11.51 0.03 -4.64
C THR A 322 10.34 -0.54 -3.85
N LEU A 323 10.16 -0.04 -2.63
CA LEU A 323 9.20 -0.56 -1.66
C LEU A 323 7.82 0.12 -1.75
N CYS A 324 7.78 1.37 -2.23
CA CYS A 324 6.53 2.09 -2.43
C CYS A 324 6.73 3.17 -3.50
N LEU A 325 5.93 3.11 -4.57
CA LEU A 325 5.82 4.17 -5.56
C LEU A 325 4.34 4.49 -5.77
N GLN A 326 3.79 5.21 -4.82
CA GLN A 326 2.51 5.86 -5.01
C GLN A 326 2.66 7.32 -4.61
N ALA A 327 2.35 8.21 -5.55
CA ALA A 327 2.06 9.60 -5.22
C ALA A 327 0.73 9.62 -4.46
N ALA A 328 0.76 9.35 -3.15
CA ALA A 328 -0.37 9.66 -2.31
C ALA A 328 -0.40 11.17 -2.13
N MET A 329 -1.33 11.86 -2.81
CA MET A 329 -1.57 13.29 -2.58
C MET A 329 -1.94 13.53 -1.11
N ILE A 330 -0.97 13.90 -0.29
CA ILE A 330 -1.16 14.31 1.11
C ILE A 330 -0.76 15.77 1.18
N PHE A 331 -1.74 16.65 1.09
CA PHE A 331 -1.54 18.07 1.29
C PHE A 331 -1.42 18.37 2.80
N PHE A 332 -0.26 18.86 3.22
CA PHE A 332 -0.10 19.68 4.41
C PHE A 332 -0.07 21.14 3.96
N SER A 333 -1.02 21.97 4.38
CA SER A 333 -0.74 23.40 4.41
C SER A 333 0.08 23.65 5.67
N SER A 334 1.27 24.21 5.49
CA SER A 334 2.00 24.80 6.60
C SER A 334 1.24 26.06 6.97
N GLY A 335 0.43 25.97 8.04
CA GLY A 335 -0.08 27.16 8.72
C GLY A 335 1.12 27.98 9.17
N ARG A 336 1.43 29.06 8.44
CA ARG A 336 2.30 30.12 8.95
C ARG A 336 1.57 30.72 10.14
N GLY A 337 1.99 30.34 11.33
CA GLY A 337 1.72 31.13 12.53
C GLY A 337 2.40 32.47 12.35
N THR A 338 1.61 33.50 12.07
CA THR A 338 2.00 34.88 12.30
C THR A 338 1.94 35.10 13.81
N ALA A 339 3.11 35.29 14.42
CA ALA A 339 3.23 36.01 15.69
C ALA A 339 2.87 37.49 15.48
#